data_AF-A0A0J1CHC0-F1
#
_entry.id   AF-A0A0J1CHC0-F1
#
_cell.length_a   1.000
_cell.length_b   1.000
_cell.length_c   1.000
_cell.angle_alpha   90.00
_cell.angle_beta   90.00
_cell.angle_gamma   90.00
#
_symmetry.space_group_name_H-M   'P 1'
#
loop_
_entity.id
_entity.type
_entity.pdbx_description
1 polymer ?
#
loop_
_entity_poly.entity_id
_entity_poly.type
_entity_poly.pdbx_seq_one_letter_code
_entity_poly.pdbx_strand_id
1 'polypeptide(L)'
;MTELEFQSLANEGFNRIPLIAEALADLETPLSLYLKLAQTERNGANSFLLESVVGGERFGRYSFIGLPARTMIRVQNGVSEVLTDGKVIETSEADPLGFIEEFQKRFKIAQRPGLPRFCGGLAGYFGYDAVRYIEKKLAHTAPRDDLGLPDIQLLLTEEMAVIDNLAGKLYLIVYADPTVPEAFTKAKQRLRELRARLRTTVQPPVTSASVRTETYREFAKDDYLNAVRKAKEYIAAGELMQVQVGQRLVKPFRDNPLSLYRALRSLNPSPYMYYYNFGGEFHVVGASPEILVRQEKRGDERIVTIRPLAGTRPRGNTPERDAELATELLNDPKEVAEHVMLIDLARNDVGRIAQTGSVVVTDKLAIEKYSHVQHIVSSVEGKLKPGTTNFDVLRATFPAGTLSGAPKVRAMEIIDELEPVKRGLYGGACGYLSFTGEMDLAIAIRTGLIHKGNLYVQAAAGVVADSVPESEWQETENKARAVLRAAEQVQDGLDSDF
;
A
#
# COMPACT_ATOMS: atom_id res chain seq x y z
N MET A 1 31.02 -9.75 -2.45
CA MET A 1 31.13 -10.82 -1.45
C MET A 1 31.96 -11.96 -2.04
N THR A 2 32.96 -12.43 -1.29
CA THR A 2 33.72 -13.64 -1.63
C THR A 2 33.01 -14.89 -1.11
N GLU A 3 33.40 -16.08 -1.58
CA GLU A 3 32.79 -17.33 -1.08
C GLU A 3 33.15 -17.60 0.38
N LEU A 4 34.38 -17.24 0.78
CA LEU A 4 34.83 -17.34 2.17
C LEU A 4 34.00 -16.44 3.10
N GLU A 5 33.71 -15.20 2.70
CA GLU A 5 32.80 -14.31 3.45
C GLU A 5 31.41 -14.91 3.59
N PHE A 6 30.87 -15.51 2.52
CA PHE A 6 29.57 -16.17 2.54
C PHE A 6 29.55 -17.35 3.52
N GLN A 7 30.57 -18.20 3.49
CA GLN A 7 30.72 -19.33 4.41
C GLN A 7 30.90 -18.87 5.86
N SER A 8 31.62 -17.78 6.11
CA SER A 8 31.73 -17.17 7.45
C SER A 8 30.36 -16.78 8.00
N LEU A 9 29.58 -16.03 7.22
CA LEU A 9 28.22 -15.62 7.61
C LEU A 9 27.30 -16.83 7.83
N ALA A 10 27.43 -17.87 7.00
CA ALA A 10 26.68 -19.10 7.19
C ALA A 10 27.05 -19.80 8.52
N ASN A 11 28.34 -19.83 8.86
CA ASN A 11 28.83 -20.40 10.13
C ASN A 11 28.41 -19.58 11.36
N GLU A 12 28.17 -18.28 11.21
CA GLU A 12 27.55 -17.42 12.23
C GLU A 12 26.05 -17.69 12.42
N GLY A 13 25.45 -18.53 11.57
CA GLY A 13 24.06 -18.98 11.68
C GLY A 13 23.05 -18.15 10.88
N PHE A 14 23.52 -17.27 9.99
CA PHE A 14 22.63 -16.59 9.04
C PHE A 14 22.12 -17.59 8.00
N ASN A 15 20.81 -17.59 7.76
CA ASN A 15 20.18 -18.46 6.76
C ASN A 15 19.64 -17.68 5.56
N ARG A 16 19.82 -16.37 5.53
CA ARG A 16 19.54 -15.50 4.40
C ARG A 16 20.66 -14.49 4.24
N ILE A 17 21.49 -14.74 3.24
CA ILE A 17 22.67 -13.93 2.98
C ILE A 17 22.48 -13.20 1.65
N PRO A 18 22.41 -11.86 1.62
CA PRO A 18 22.20 -11.11 0.40
C PRO A 18 23.48 -11.04 -0.43
N LEU A 19 23.41 -11.50 -1.67
CA LEU A 19 24.37 -11.18 -2.71
C LEU A 19 23.83 -10.00 -3.52
N ILE A 20 24.70 -9.03 -3.77
CA ILE A 20 24.31 -7.75 -4.34
C ILE A 20 25.22 -7.42 -5.52
N ALA A 21 24.61 -6.98 -6.61
CA ALA A 21 25.29 -6.37 -7.73
C ALA A 21 24.80 -4.94 -7.94
N GLU A 22 25.73 -4.01 -8.02
CA GLU A 22 25.44 -2.61 -8.38
C GLU A 22 25.54 -2.41 -9.89
N ALA A 23 24.69 -1.53 -10.41
CA ALA A 23 24.70 -1.02 -11.78
C ALA A 23 24.31 0.48 -11.79
N LEU A 24 24.55 1.15 -12.90
CA LEU A 24 24.01 2.49 -13.13
C LEU A 24 22.53 2.38 -13.48
N ALA A 25 21.72 3.31 -12.96
CA ALA A 25 20.28 3.37 -13.23
C ALA A 25 19.91 4.39 -14.33
N ASP A 26 20.89 5.08 -14.91
CA ASP A 26 20.72 6.20 -15.84
C ASP A 26 19.91 5.89 -17.10
N LEU A 27 19.97 4.65 -17.58
CA LEU A 27 19.18 4.18 -18.74
C LEU A 27 17.93 3.39 -18.37
N GLU A 28 17.60 3.30 -17.08
CA GLU A 28 16.50 2.48 -16.59
C GLU A 28 15.44 3.32 -15.87
N THR A 29 14.18 2.92 -16.04
CA THR A 29 13.06 3.40 -15.26
C THR A 29 12.53 2.24 -14.40
N PRO A 30 11.80 2.51 -13.30
CA PRO A 30 11.19 1.44 -12.52
C PRO A 30 10.32 0.49 -13.37
N LEU A 31 9.58 1.05 -14.33
CA LEU A 31 8.77 0.28 -15.28
C LEU A 31 9.58 -0.55 -16.26
N SER A 32 10.69 -0.04 -16.81
CA SER A 32 11.56 -0.83 -17.69
C SER A 32 12.17 -2.00 -16.94
N LEU A 33 12.58 -1.80 -15.68
CA LEU A 33 13.09 -2.87 -14.84
C LEU A 33 12.03 -3.92 -14.53
N TYR A 34 10.82 -3.52 -14.17
CA TYR A 34 9.72 -4.46 -13.93
C TYR A 34 9.48 -5.32 -15.20
N LEU A 35 9.44 -4.71 -16.38
CA LEU A 35 9.26 -5.43 -17.64
C LEU A 35 10.42 -6.37 -17.96
N LYS A 36 11.68 -5.94 -17.79
CA LYS A 36 12.86 -6.75 -18.10
C LYS A 36 13.10 -7.89 -17.11
N LEU A 37 12.87 -7.64 -15.82
CA LEU A 37 13.32 -8.52 -14.74
C LEU A 37 12.18 -9.37 -14.15
N ALA A 38 11.00 -8.79 -13.95
CA ALA A 38 9.88 -9.46 -13.29
C ALA A 38 8.91 -10.08 -14.31
N GLN A 39 8.42 -9.28 -15.27
CA GLN A 39 7.39 -9.72 -16.22
C GLN A 39 7.84 -10.87 -17.13
N THR A 40 9.13 -10.93 -17.48
CA THR A 40 9.70 -11.99 -18.33
C THR A 40 9.73 -13.36 -17.66
N GLU A 41 9.54 -13.42 -16.34
CA GLU A 41 9.53 -14.66 -15.58
C GLU A 41 8.14 -14.97 -15.06
N ARG A 42 7.64 -16.16 -15.37
CA ARG A 42 6.30 -16.61 -14.93
C ARG A 42 5.21 -15.56 -15.21
N ASN A 43 5.35 -14.78 -16.30
CA ASN A 43 4.49 -13.66 -16.65
C ASN A 43 4.32 -12.60 -15.53
N GLY A 44 5.34 -12.42 -14.70
CA GLY A 44 5.30 -11.52 -13.54
C GLY A 44 4.46 -12.05 -12.38
N ALA A 45 4.04 -13.31 -12.38
CA ALA A 45 3.29 -13.89 -11.27
C ALA A 45 4.05 -13.76 -9.95
N ASN A 46 3.35 -13.31 -8.90
CA ASN A 46 3.89 -13.09 -7.55
C ASN A 46 5.03 -12.06 -7.53
N SER A 47 4.87 -10.95 -8.26
CA SER A 47 5.83 -9.86 -8.32
C SER A 47 5.17 -8.51 -8.05
N PHE A 48 5.97 -7.47 -7.86
CA PHE A 48 5.46 -6.14 -7.58
C PHE A 48 6.38 -5.01 -8.04
N LEU A 49 5.80 -3.83 -8.14
CA LEU A 49 6.47 -2.55 -8.36
C LEU A 49 5.92 -1.52 -7.38
N LEU A 50 6.80 -0.94 -6.55
CA LEU A 50 6.50 0.15 -5.63
C LEU A 50 7.31 1.39 -6.03
N GLU A 51 6.63 2.49 -6.31
CA GLU A 51 7.23 3.78 -6.64
C GLU A 51 6.70 4.87 -5.70
N SER A 52 7.52 5.89 -5.45
CA SER A 52 7.06 7.16 -4.89
C SER A 52 7.36 8.24 -5.92
N VAL A 53 6.33 8.72 -6.61
CA VAL A 53 6.49 9.65 -7.75
C VAL A 53 6.44 11.11 -7.31
N VAL A 54 5.84 11.38 -6.14
CA VAL A 54 5.71 12.72 -5.53
C VAL A 54 6.32 12.71 -4.12
N GLY A 55 6.78 13.87 -3.63
CA GLY A 55 7.32 14.02 -2.26
C GLY A 55 8.83 14.25 -2.15
N GLY A 56 9.52 14.51 -3.29
CA GLY A 56 10.94 14.89 -3.32
C GLY A 56 11.87 13.82 -2.74
N GLU A 57 13.03 14.24 -2.21
CA GLU A 57 14.04 13.32 -1.65
C GLU A 57 13.53 12.50 -0.45
N ARG A 58 12.53 13.01 0.29
CA ARG A 58 12.03 12.37 1.53
C ARG A 58 11.16 11.13 1.27
N PHE A 59 10.43 11.10 0.16
CA PHE A 59 9.56 9.96 -0.21
C PHE A 59 9.97 9.30 -1.54
N GLY A 60 10.41 10.08 -2.53
CA GLY A 60 10.70 9.65 -3.91
C GLY A 60 12.09 9.08 -4.20
N ARG A 61 12.93 8.88 -3.18
CA ARG A 61 14.31 8.41 -3.39
C ARG A 61 14.38 7.00 -3.99
N TYR A 62 13.53 6.08 -3.54
CA TYR A 62 13.63 4.68 -3.93
C TYR A 62 12.42 4.19 -4.74
N SER A 63 12.68 3.31 -5.70
CA SER A 63 11.67 2.46 -6.32
C SER A 63 12.07 1.00 -6.16
N PHE A 64 11.12 0.16 -5.79
CA PHE A 64 11.35 -1.25 -5.45
C PHE A 64 10.62 -2.16 -6.43
N ILE A 65 11.35 -3.09 -7.03
CA ILE A 65 10.81 -4.09 -7.95
C ILE A 65 11.08 -5.45 -7.31
N GLY A 66 10.03 -6.08 -6.79
CA GLY A 66 10.11 -7.46 -6.31
C GLY A 66 10.00 -8.41 -7.49
N LEU A 67 10.96 -9.32 -7.64
CA LEU A 67 10.89 -10.35 -8.69
C LEU A 67 9.95 -11.49 -8.27
N PRO A 68 9.49 -12.35 -9.20
CA PRO A 68 8.55 -13.43 -8.92
C PRO A 68 8.90 -14.27 -7.70
N ALA A 69 8.15 -14.08 -6.62
CA ALA A 69 8.30 -14.80 -5.37
C ALA A 69 7.81 -16.24 -5.54
N ARG A 70 8.62 -17.18 -5.05
CA ARG A 70 8.25 -18.60 -4.98
C ARG A 70 7.36 -18.89 -3.78
N THR A 71 7.60 -18.17 -2.68
CA THR A 71 6.90 -18.36 -1.42
C THR A 71 6.04 -17.16 -1.09
N MET A 72 4.87 -17.40 -0.53
CA MET A 72 3.94 -16.37 -0.09
C MET A 72 3.11 -16.85 1.11
N ILE A 73 2.60 -15.90 1.87
CA ILE A 73 1.63 -16.13 2.94
C ILE A 73 0.26 -15.66 2.44
N ARG A 74 -0.75 -16.47 2.69
CA ARG A 74 -2.16 -16.16 2.45
C ARG A 74 -2.92 -16.34 3.75
N VAL A 75 -3.72 -15.35 4.13
CA VAL A 75 -4.67 -15.47 5.24
C VAL A 75 -6.06 -15.26 4.71
N GLN A 76 -6.95 -16.22 4.97
CA GLN A 76 -8.34 -16.13 4.59
C GLN A 76 -9.21 -16.80 5.65
N ASN A 77 -10.24 -16.09 6.13
CA ASN A 77 -11.18 -16.62 7.13
C ASN A 77 -10.48 -17.14 8.40
N GLY A 78 -9.44 -16.45 8.86
CA GLY A 78 -8.65 -16.82 10.04
C GLY A 78 -7.63 -17.94 9.83
N VAL A 79 -7.61 -18.58 8.66
CA VAL A 79 -6.63 -19.63 8.34
C VAL A 79 -5.43 -18.99 7.64
N SER A 80 -4.24 -19.19 8.19
CA SER A 80 -2.96 -18.78 7.60
C SER A 80 -2.32 -19.94 6.86
N GLU A 81 -1.89 -19.71 5.62
CA GLU A 81 -1.21 -20.70 4.80
C GLU A 81 0.10 -20.13 4.24
N VAL A 82 1.15 -20.94 4.23
CA VAL A 82 2.37 -20.68 3.47
C VAL A 82 2.32 -21.52 2.21
N LEU A 83 2.42 -20.86 1.06
CA LEU A 83 2.47 -21.50 -0.24
C LEU A 83 3.87 -21.37 -0.81
N THR A 84 4.43 -22.46 -1.34
CA THR A 84 5.68 -22.45 -2.12
C THR A 84 5.43 -23.11 -3.48
N ASP A 85 5.74 -22.37 -4.54
CA ASP A 85 5.47 -22.75 -5.95
C ASP A 85 4.02 -23.22 -6.15
N GLY A 86 3.07 -22.48 -5.55
CA GLY A 86 1.63 -22.72 -5.65
C GLY A 86 1.08 -23.85 -4.79
N LYS A 87 1.92 -24.52 -3.98
CA LYS A 87 1.50 -25.60 -3.09
C LYS A 87 1.51 -25.13 -1.64
N VAL A 88 0.43 -25.39 -0.91
CA VAL A 88 0.38 -25.19 0.54
C VAL A 88 1.36 -26.14 1.20
N ILE A 89 2.35 -25.59 1.92
CA ILE A 89 3.36 -26.36 2.66
C ILE A 89 3.18 -26.27 4.17
N GLU A 90 2.38 -25.30 4.63
CA GLU A 90 2.08 -25.07 6.03
C GLU A 90 0.71 -24.41 6.16
N THR A 91 -0.05 -24.82 7.17
CA THR A 91 -1.35 -24.26 7.52
C THR A 91 -1.41 -24.05 9.02
N SER A 92 -2.01 -22.94 9.46
CA SER A 92 -2.19 -22.61 10.87
C SER A 92 -3.53 -21.90 11.07
N GLU A 93 -4.23 -22.24 12.15
CA GLU A 93 -5.44 -21.57 12.64
C GLU A 93 -5.14 -20.66 13.84
N ALA A 94 -3.86 -20.43 14.16
CA ALA A 94 -3.45 -19.49 15.19
C ALA A 94 -3.73 -18.04 14.75
N ASP A 95 -3.56 -17.08 15.68
CA ASP A 95 -3.62 -15.63 15.37
C ASP A 95 -2.82 -15.31 14.09
N PRO A 96 -3.48 -14.85 13.00
CA PRO A 96 -2.78 -14.68 11.73
C PRO A 96 -1.63 -13.69 11.78
N LEU A 97 -1.77 -12.60 12.54
CA LEU A 97 -0.70 -11.61 12.66
C LEU A 97 0.49 -12.17 13.45
N GLY A 98 0.24 -12.90 14.54
CA GLY A 98 1.27 -13.64 15.28
C GLY A 98 1.94 -14.72 14.43
N PHE A 99 1.17 -15.43 13.60
CA PHE A 99 1.73 -16.42 12.67
C PHE A 99 2.72 -15.79 11.68
N ILE A 100 2.35 -14.66 11.07
CA ILE A 100 3.24 -13.95 10.14
C ILE A 100 4.50 -13.44 10.87
N GLU A 101 4.36 -12.98 12.11
CA GLU A 101 5.49 -12.58 12.96
C GLU A 101 6.46 -13.74 13.20
N GLU A 102 5.96 -14.90 13.62
CA GLU A 102 6.77 -16.10 13.82
C GLU A 102 7.37 -16.61 12.51
N PHE A 103 6.66 -16.47 11.38
CA PHE A 103 7.20 -16.76 10.07
C PHE A 103 8.40 -15.85 9.74
N GLN A 104 8.32 -14.54 9.99
CA GLN A 104 9.43 -13.63 9.77
C GLN A 104 10.66 -13.96 10.62
N LYS A 105 10.47 -14.39 11.87
CA LYS A 105 11.56 -14.78 12.79
C LYS A 105 12.39 -15.98 12.29
N ARG A 106 11.87 -16.75 11.32
CA ARG A 106 12.62 -17.87 10.70
C ARG A 106 13.79 -17.39 9.86
N PHE A 107 13.81 -16.13 9.42
CA PHE A 107 14.84 -15.60 8.55
C PHE A 107 15.90 -14.83 9.36
N LYS A 108 17.10 -15.41 9.46
CA LYS A 108 18.29 -14.80 10.07
C LYS A 108 19.13 -14.16 8.98
N ILE A 109 19.10 -12.83 8.94
CA ILE A 109 19.56 -12.03 7.81
C ILE A 109 20.95 -11.49 8.06
N ALA A 110 21.89 -11.74 7.14
CA ALA A 110 23.20 -11.09 7.18
C ALA A 110 23.10 -9.64 6.68
N GLN A 111 22.95 -8.69 7.60
CA GLN A 111 22.83 -7.27 7.27
C GLN A 111 24.12 -6.73 6.66
N ARG A 112 24.00 -5.84 5.66
CA ARG A 112 25.13 -5.10 5.09
C ARG A 112 24.92 -3.59 5.28
N PRO A 113 25.96 -2.85 5.68
CA PRO A 113 25.88 -1.40 5.78
C PRO A 113 25.57 -0.76 4.41
N GLY A 114 24.82 0.34 4.43
CA GLY A 114 24.58 1.16 3.23
C GLY A 114 23.53 0.61 2.27
N LEU A 115 22.77 -0.41 2.66
CA LEU A 115 21.65 -0.91 1.86
C LEU A 115 20.42 0.01 1.94
N PRO A 116 19.61 0.07 0.88
CA PRO A 116 18.29 0.71 0.92
C PRO A 116 17.42 0.20 2.07
N ARG A 117 16.44 1.03 2.50
CA ARG A 117 15.52 0.72 3.61
C ARG A 117 14.73 -0.58 3.45
N PHE A 118 14.51 -1.00 2.20
CA PHE A 118 13.87 -2.26 1.87
C PHE A 118 14.74 -3.00 0.89
N CYS A 119 15.28 -4.14 1.33
CA CYS A 119 16.16 -4.99 0.55
C CYS A 119 15.73 -6.45 0.54
N GLY A 120 14.51 -6.74 1.01
CA GLY A 120 13.92 -8.06 1.12
C GLY A 120 13.01 -8.12 2.33
N GLY A 121 12.10 -9.09 2.36
CA GLY A 121 11.12 -9.23 3.43
C GLY A 121 9.77 -9.71 2.92
N LEU A 122 8.70 -9.26 3.55
CA LEU A 122 7.33 -9.51 3.10
C LEU A 122 6.78 -8.26 2.41
N ALA A 123 6.20 -8.42 1.23
CA ALA A 123 5.55 -7.32 0.52
C ALA A 123 4.19 -7.75 -0.01
N GLY A 124 3.18 -6.90 0.13
CA GLY A 124 1.82 -7.23 -0.27
C GLY A 124 0.81 -6.32 0.40
N TYR A 125 -0.31 -6.89 0.84
CA TYR A 125 -1.37 -6.12 1.47
C TYR A 125 -1.96 -6.79 2.72
N PHE A 126 -2.53 -5.94 3.57
CA PHE A 126 -3.45 -6.26 4.64
C PHE A 126 -4.79 -5.63 4.28
N GLY A 127 -5.79 -6.44 3.93
CA GLY A 127 -7.13 -5.97 3.62
C GLY A 127 -7.78 -5.37 4.86
N TYR A 128 -8.77 -4.50 4.67
CA TYR A 128 -9.53 -3.88 5.76
C TYR A 128 -10.03 -4.90 6.77
N ASP A 129 -10.51 -6.05 6.30
CA ASP A 129 -11.03 -7.12 7.14
C ASP A 129 -9.98 -7.85 7.97
N ALA A 130 -8.68 -7.59 7.75
CA ALA A 130 -7.64 -7.99 8.70
C ALA A 130 -7.85 -7.36 10.09
N VAL A 131 -8.65 -6.27 10.19
CA VAL A 131 -9.07 -5.71 11.49
C VAL A 131 -9.79 -6.73 12.36
N ARG A 132 -10.42 -7.75 11.78
CA ARG A 132 -11.12 -8.81 12.53
C ARG A 132 -10.18 -9.71 13.31
N TYR A 133 -8.89 -9.71 12.97
CA TYR A 133 -7.81 -10.36 13.72
C TYR A 133 -7.22 -9.46 14.82
N ILE A 134 -7.64 -8.20 14.89
CA ILE A 134 -7.14 -7.19 15.82
C ILE A 134 -8.23 -6.84 16.85
N GLU A 135 -9.42 -6.50 16.37
CA GLU A 135 -10.53 -5.98 17.17
C GLU A 135 -11.56 -7.07 17.47
N LYS A 136 -11.60 -7.49 18.74
CA LYS A 136 -12.46 -8.59 19.21
C LYS A 136 -13.95 -8.39 18.90
N LYS A 137 -14.43 -7.14 18.89
CA LYS A 137 -15.84 -6.85 18.62
C LYS A 137 -16.26 -7.16 17.18
N LEU A 138 -15.31 -7.15 16.25
CA LEU A 138 -15.54 -7.39 14.82
C LEU A 138 -15.20 -8.81 14.37
N ALA A 139 -14.65 -9.64 15.26
CA ALA A 139 -14.12 -10.97 14.94
C ALA A 139 -15.16 -11.95 14.36
N HIS A 140 -16.45 -11.71 14.62
CA HIS A 140 -17.55 -12.59 14.22
C HIS A 140 -18.65 -11.89 13.42
N THR A 141 -18.40 -10.66 12.98
CA THR A 141 -19.26 -9.92 12.07
C THR A 141 -18.51 -9.70 10.78
N ALA A 142 -19.21 -9.71 9.65
CA ALA A 142 -18.74 -9.18 8.38
C ALA A 142 -19.94 -9.11 7.42
N PRO A 143 -20.01 -8.10 6.54
CA PRO A 143 -20.90 -8.16 5.40
C PRO A 143 -20.55 -9.34 4.48
N ARG A 144 -21.40 -9.62 3.50
CA ARG A 144 -21.20 -10.71 2.55
C ARG A 144 -19.85 -10.55 1.81
N ASP A 145 -19.05 -11.61 1.79
CA ASP A 145 -17.83 -11.69 0.97
C ASP A 145 -18.19 -12.22 -0.42
N ASP A 146 -18.13 -11.34 -1.41
CA ASP A 146 -18.48 -11.66 -2.79
C ASP A 146 -17.25 -11.83 -3.70
N LEU A 147 -16.08 -11.33 -3.28
CA LEU A 147 -14.83 -11.42 -4.04
C LEU A 147 -14.07 -12.70 -3.70
N GLY A 148 -14.19 -13.18 -2.46
CA GLY A 148 -13.50 -14.38 -1.98
C GLY A 148 -11.98 -14.25 -2.00
N LEU A 149 -11.46 -13.02 -1.83
CA LEU A 149 -10.04 -12.75 -1.78
C LEU A 149 -9.47 -12.93 -0.37
N PRO A 150 -8.16 -13.19 -0.24
CA PRO A 150 -7.51 -13.24 1.07
C PRO A 150 -7.61 -11.91 1.82
N ASP A 151 -7.74 -12.00 3.14
CA ASP A 151 -7.65 -10.83 4.03
C ASP A 151 -6.23 -10.31 4.11
N ILE A 152 -5.23 -11.18 3.98
CA ILE A 152 -3.81 -10.80 3.95
C ILE A 152 -3.12 -11.63 2.87
N GLN A 153 -2.33 -10.98 2.02
CA GLN A 153 -1.49 -11.68 1.06
C GLN A 153 -0.11 -11.01 0.97
N LEU A 154 0.93 -11.77 1.33
CA LEU A 154 2.30 -11.27 1.44
C LEU A 154 3.28 -12.17 0.69
N LEU A 155 4.07 -11.59 -0.19
CA LEU A 155 5.11 -12.25 -0.97
C LEU A 155 6.42 -12.26 -0.20
N LEU A 156 7.06 -13.43 -0.07
CA LEU A 156 8.42 -13.53 0.45
C LEU A 156 9.40 -13.05 -0.63
N THR A 157 9.95 -11.86 -0.42
CA THR A 157 10.80 -11.15 -1.37
C THR A 157 12.26 -11.46 -1.10
N GLU A 158 12.79 -12.45 -1.81
CA GLU A 158 14.20 -12.88 -1.74
C GLU A 158 15.01 -12.43 -2.97
N GLU A 159 14.34 -11.96 -4.01
CA GLU A 159 14.96 -11.41 -5.21
C GLU A 159 14.30 -10.07 -5.55
N MET A 160 15.10 -9.02 -5.72
CA MET A 160 14.56 -7.71 -6.05
C MET A 160 15.58 -6.80 -6.75
N ALA A 161 15.06 -5.77 -7.39
CA ALA A 161 15.81 -4.64 -7.91
C ALA A 161 15.38 -3.35 -7.20
N VAL A 162 16.34 -2.51 -6.82
CA VAL A 162 16.10 -1.23 -6.14
C VAL A 162 16.78 -0.11 -6.91
N ILE A 163 16.01 0.88 -7.35
CA ILE A 163 16.55 2.13 -7.89
C ILE A 163 16.69 3.12 -6.73
N ASP A 164 17.88 3.71 -6.58
CA ASP A 164 18.13 4.90 -5.79
C ASP A 164 18.24 6.10 -6.75
N ASN A 165 17.15 6.85 -6.88
CA ASN A 165 17.03 8.00 -7.79
C ASN A 165 17.98 9.14 -7.39
N LEU A 166 18.32 9.25 -6.11
CA LEU A 166 19.22 10.31 -5.62
C LEU A 166 20.67 9.97 -5.95
N ALA A 167 21.06 8.69 -5.77
CA ALA A 167 22.42 8.24 -6.08
C ALA A 167 22.64 7.86 -7.56
N GLY A 168 21.58 7.74 -8.35
CA GLY A 168 21.64 7.25 -9.73
C GLY A 168 22.05 5.76 -9.82
N LYS A 169 21.78 4.98 -8.77
CA LYS A 169 22.24 3.59 -8.62
C LYS A 169 21.10 2.59 -8.73
N LEU A 170 21.41 1.43 -9.29
CA LEU A 170 20.58 0.24 -9.30
C LEU A 170 21.25 -0.86 -8.48
N TYR A 171 20.51 -1.42 -7.53
CA TYR A 171 20.91 -2.58 -6.75
C TYR A 171 20.09 -3.80 -7.18
N LEU A 172 20.77 -4.85 -7.63
CA LEU A 172 20.18 -6.18 -7.82
C LEU A 172 20.52 -7.03 -6.60
N ILE A 173 19.52 -7.58 -5.95
CA ILE A 173 19.66 -8.29 -4.68
C ILE A 173 19.08 -9.69 -4.84
N VAL A 174 19.86 -10.70 -4.46
CA VAL A 174 19.45 -12.12 -4.43
C VAL A 174 19.89 -12.69 -3.09
N TYR A 175 18.95 -13.15 -2.29
CA TYR A 175 19.25 -13.87 -1.06
C TYR A 175 19.58 -15.33 -1.36
N ALA A 176 20.68 -15.79 -0.77
CA ALA A 176 21.06 -17.19 -0.75
C ALA A 176 20.78 -17.80 0.62
N ASP A 177 20.17 -18.98 0.62
CA ASP A 177 20.05 -19.85 1.78
C ASP A 177 21.26 -20.81 1.81
N PRO A 178 22.22 -20.64 2.74
CA PRO A 178 23.43 -21.48 2.79
C PRO A 178 23.15 -22.95 3.11
N THR A 179 21.94 -23.30 3.58
CA THR A 179 21.56 -24.71 3.77
C THR A 179 21.31 -25.44 2.44
N VAL A 180 21.13 -24.70 1.35
CA VAL A 180 20.95 -25.25 0.01
C VAL A 180 22.32 -25.50 -0.64
N PRO A 181 22.55 -26.69 -1.25
CA PRO A 181 23.79 -26.97 -1.95
C PRO A 181 24.10 -25.93 -3.03
N GLU A 182 25.35 -25.47 -3.07
CA GLU A 182 25.88 -24.48 -4.03
C GLU A 182 25.14 -23.13 -4.03
N ALA A 183 24.50 -22.75 -2.90
CA ALA A 183 23.71 -21.52 -2.81
C ALA A 183 24.46 -20.27 -3.27
N PHE A 184 25.73 -20.13 -2.90
CA PHE A 184 26.57 -19.01 -3.31
C PHE A 184 26.75 -18.94 -4.83
N THR A 185 27.10 -20.05 -5.45
CA THR A 185 27.30 -20.16 -6.90
C THR A 185 26.00 -19.88 -7.65
N LYS A 186 24.88 -20.45 -7.18
CA LYS A 186 23.55 -20.22 -7.74
C LYS A 186 23.13 -18.75 -7.65
N ALA A 187 23.31 -18.11 -6.49
CA ALA A 187 22.96 -16.69 -6.34
C ALA A 187 23.86 -15.76 -7.18
N LYS A 188 25.16 -16.06 -7.30
CA LYS A 188 26.05 -15.32 -8.22
C LYS A 188 25.63 -15.49 -9.67
N GLN A 189 25.27 -16.70 -10.08
CA GLN A 189 24.80 -16.99 -11.43
C GLN A 189 23.49 -16.23 -11.70
N ARG A 190 22.57 -16.26 -10.75
CA ARG A 190 21.32 -15.51 -10.80
C ARG A 190 21.53 -14.00 -10.98
N LEU A 191 22.45 -13.40 -10.22
CA LEU A 191 22.82 -11.98 -10.42
C LEU A 191 23.39 -11.70 -11.81
N ARG A 192 24.18 -12.62 -12.39
CA ARG A 192 24.68 -12.46 -13.76
C ARG A 192 23.55 -12.49 -14.78
N GLU A 193 22.56 -13.37 -14.60
CA GLU A 193 21.37 -13.44 -15.45
C GLU A 193 20.56 -12.15 -15.38
N LEU A 194 20.30 -11.64 -14.17
CA LEU A 194 19.58 -10.38 -13.98
C LEU A 194 20.32 -9.20 -14.62
N ARG A 195 21.65 -9.13 -14.46
CA ARG A 195 22.48 -8.11 -15.14
C ARG A 195 22.44 -8.24 -16.65
N ALA A 196 22.41 -9.45 -17.20
CA ALA A 196 22.32 -9.65 -18.64
C ALA A 196 20.98 -9.14 -19.18
N ARG A 197 19.88 -9.33 -18.44
CA ARG A 197 18.54 -8.82 -18.81
C ARG A 197 18.44 -7.31 -18.82
N LEU A 198 19.24 -6.58 -18.05
CA LEU A 198 19.29 -5.12 -18.15
C LEU A 198 19.67 -4.66 -19.58
N ARG A 199 20.45 -5.46 -20.30
CA ARG A 199 20.90 -5.16 -21.67
C ARG A 199 19.87 -5.50 -22.75
N THR A 200 18.74 -6.12 -22.41
CA THR A 200 17.70 -6.46 -23.40
C THR A 200 16.78 -5.29 -23.66
N THR A 201 16.21 -5.23 -24.86
CA THR A 201 15.17 -4.24 -25.21
C THR A 201 13.91 -4.46 -24.37
N VAL A 202 13.28 -3.37 -23.93
CA VAL A 202 11.98 -3.42 -23.25
C VAL A 202 10.90 -3.79 -24.26
N GLN A 203 10.05 -4.75 -23.89
CA GLN A 203 8.84 -5.08 -24.65
C GLN A 203 7.63 -4.49 -23.92
N PRO A 204 7.10 -3.33 -24.35
CA PRO A 204 5.95 -2.73 -23.69
C PRO A 204 4.68 -3.58 -23.93
N PRO A 205 3.71 -3.56 -22.99
CA PRO A 205 2.39 -4.12 -23.24
C PRO A 205 1.70 -3.45 -24.42
N VAL A 206 0.78 -4.18 -25.07
CA VAL A 206 -0.09 -3.63 -26.12
C VAL A 206 -0.85 -2.42 -25.59
N THR A 207 -0.85 -1.35 -26.39
CA THR A 207 -1.38 -0.02 -26.08
C THR A 207 -2.51 0.39 -27.03
N SER A 208 -2.87 -0.46 -28.01
CA SER A 208 -3.99 -0.22 -28.91
C SER A 208 -5.31 -0.20 -28.16
N ALA A 209 -6.28 0.55 -28.70
CA ALA A 209 -7.64 0.58 -28.19
C ALA A 209 -8.27 -0.82 -28.10
N SER A 210 -9.20 -0.96 -27.16
CA SER A 210 -9.98 -2.16 -26.90
C SER A 210 -11.46 -1.80 -26.74
N VAL A 211 -12.29 -2.78 -26.35
CA VAL A 211 -13.73 -2.54 -26.21
C VAL A 211 -13.97 -1.68 -24.97
N ARG A 212 -14.59 -0.52 -25.18
CA ARG A 212 -15.06 0.33 -24.10
C ARG A 212 -16.19 -0.35 -23.33
N THR A 213 -16.04 -0.42 -22.01
CA THR A 213 -17.02 -1.05 -21.13
C THR A 213 -17.69 -0.03 -20.22
N GLU A 214 -18.94 -0.27 -19.83
CA GLU A 214 -19.64 0.61 -18.91
C GLU A 214 -19.36 0.25 -17.45
N THR A 215 -19.38 1.26 -16.59
CA THR A 215 -19.24 1.09 -15.14
C THR A 215 -20.62 0.96 -14.51
N TYR A 216 -20.82 -0.04 -13.66
CA TYR A 216 -22.05 -0.25 -12.92
C TYR A 216 -21.80 -0.33 -11.41
N ARG A 217 -22.89 -0.35 -10.64
CA ARG A 217 -22.89 -0.34 -9.17
C ARG A 217 -23.84 -1.43 -8.71
N GLU A 218 -23.42 -2.17 -7.68
CA GLU A 218 -24.28 -3.15 -7.02
C GLU A 218 -25.01 -2.53 -5.82
N PHE A 219 -24.43 -1.49 -5.21
CA PHE A 219 -25.08 -0.69 -4.18
C PHE A 219 -25.91 0.40 -4.85
N ALA A 220 -27.23 0.28 -4.82
CA ALA A 220 -28.12 1.25 -5.45
C ALA A 220 -27.95 2.63 -4.81
N LYS A 221 -28.06 3.70 -5.61
CA LYS A 221 -27.87 5.07 -5.14
C LYS A 221 -28.81 5.40 -3.98
N ASP A 222 -30.09 5.08 -4.09
CA ASP A 222 -31.08 5.38 -3.05
C ASP A 222 -30.74 4.67 -1.72
N ASP A 223 -30.23 3.44 -1.79
CA ASP A 223 -29.79 2.70 -0.60
C ASP A 223 -28.55 3.34 0.02
N TYR A 224 -27.59 3.82 -0.78
CA TYR A 224 -26.45 4.60 -0.28
C TYR A 224 -26.93 5.88 0.41
N LEU A 225 -27.86 6.63 -0.19
CA LEU A 225 -28.40 7.85 0.42
C LEU A 225 -29.11 7.53 1.75
N ASN A 226 -29.81 6.40 1.83
CA ASN A 226 -30.42 5.92 3.07
C ASN A 226 -29.38 5.53 4.12
N ALA A 227 -28.28 4.88 3.71
CA ALA A 227 -27.18 4.56 4.60
C ALA A 227 -26.54 5.82 5.21
N VAL A 228 -26.37 6.89 4.42
CA VAL A 228 -25.91 8.18 4.93
C VAL A 228 -26.92 8.78 5.93
N ARG A 229 -28.21 8.74 5.64
CA ARG A 229 -29.24 9.21 6.60
C ARG A 229 -29.20 8.43 7.91
N LYS A 230 -29.08 7.11 7.86
CA LYS A 230 -28.96 6.24 9.04
C LYS A 230 -27.66 6.52 9.82
N ALA A 231 -26.53 6.74 9.14
CA ALA A 231 -25.29 7.16 9.80
C ALA A 231 -25.47 8.49 10.57
N LYS A 232 -26.20 9.45 10.01
CA LYS A 232 -26.52 10.71 10.70
C LYS A 232 -27.41 10.51 11.93
N GLU A 233 -28.32 9.54 11.91
CA GLU A 233 -29.13 9.18 13.08
C GLU A 233 -28.25 8.66 14.23
N TYR A 234 -27.27 7.79 13.94
CA TYR A 234 -26.30 7.33 14.94
C TYR A 234 -25.46 8.48 15.51
N ILE A 235 -25.05 9.43 14.67
CA ILE A 235 -24.31 10.63 15.10
C ILE A 235 -25.19 11.52 15.99
N ALA A 236 -26.45 11.76 15.60
CA ALA A 236 -27.38 12.56 16.38
C ALA A 236 -27.71 11.91 17.74
N ALA A 237 -27.71 10.58 17.82
CA ALA A 237 -27.85 9.83 19.06
C ALA A 237 -26.58 9.86 19.95
N GLY A 238 -25.48 10.44 19.47
CA GLY A 238 -24.22 10.57 20.21
C GLY A 238 -23.37 9.29 20.22
N GLU A 239 -23.64 8.33 19.33
CA GLU A 239 -22.87 7.08 19.28
C GLU A 239 -21.48 7.24 18.67
N LEU A 240 -21.33 8.20 17.75
CA LEU A 240 -20.08 8.53 17.07
C LEU A 240 -20.09 9.97 16.55
N MET A 241 -18.91 10.50 16.24
CA MET A 241 -18.70 11.82 15.67
C MET A 241 -18.67 11.78 14.13
N GLN A 242 -18.05 10.73 13.57
CA GLN A 242 -17.90 10.54 12.13
C GLN A 242 -17.82 9.06 11.77
N VAL A 243 -18.39 8.67 10.62
CA VAL A 243 -18.25 7.33 10.01
C VAL A 243 -18.04 7.44 8.51
N GLN A 244 -17.19 6.58 7.95
CA GLN A 244 -16.90 6.52 6.51
C GLN A 244 -17.80 5.49 5.84
N VAL A 245 -18.74 5.93 5.00
CA VAL A 245 -19.65 5.04 4.26
C VAL A 245 -19.15 4.89 2.83
N GLY A 246 -18.93 3.65 2.40
CA GLY A 246 -18.35 3.30 1.11
C GLY A 246 -19.32 2.73 0.10
N GLN A 247 -18.92 2.82 -1.17
CA GLN A 247 -19.51 2.06 -2.28
C GLN A 247 -18.43 1.56 -3.24
N ARG A 248 -18.73 0.43 -3.90
CA ARG A 248 -17.83 -0.20 -4.86
C ARG A 248 -18.43 -0.14 -6.27
N LEU A 249 -17.66 0.47 -7.17
CA LEU A 249 -17.95 0.54 -8.60
C LEU A 249 -17.25 -0.61 -9.30
N VAL A 250 -17.92 -1.18 -10.30
CA VAL A 250 -17.41 -2.32 -11.08
C VAL A 250 -17.39 -1.94 -12.56
N LYS A 251 -16.27 -2.22 -13.22
CA LYS A 251 -16.11 -2.02 -14.66
C LYS A 251 -15.52 -3.29 -15.26
N PRO A 252 -16.15 -3.95 -16.24
CA PRO A 252 -15.53 -5.05 -16.95
C PRO A 252 -14.20 -4.59 -17.55
N PHE A 253 -13.12 -5.31 -17.27
CA PHE A 253 -11.76 -4.89 -17.65
C PHE A 253 -10.91 -6.14 -17.92
N ARG A 254 -10.53 -6.30 -19.20
CA ARG A 254 -9.75 -7.45 -19.68
C ARG A 254 -8.39 -7.04 -20.26
N ASP A 255 -8.10 -5.74 -20.23
CA ASP A 255 -6.84 -5.18 -20.68
C ASP A 255 -5.70 -5.50 -19.70
N ASN A 256 -4.47 -5.21 -20.12
CA ASN A 256 -3.29 -5.52 -19.31
C ASN A 256 -3.31 -4.69 -17.99
N PRO A 257 -3.24 -5.33 -16.81
CA PRO A 257 -3.17 -4.65 -15.51
C PRO A 257 -2.04 -3.61 -15.40
N LEU A 258 -0.89 -3.87 -16.03
CA LEU A 258 0.23 -2.94 -16.02
C LEU A 258 -0.06 -1.68 -16.86
N SER A 259 -0.91 -1.77 -17.89
CA SER A 259 -1.39 -0.60 -18.63
C SER A 259 -2.26 0.30 -17.75
N LEU A 260 -3.09 -0.27 -16.88
CA LEU A 260 -3.84 0.51 -15.87
C LEU A 260 -2.88 1.25 -14.93
N TYR A 261 -1.83 0.57 -14.45
CA TYR A 261 -0.80 1.20 -13.61
C TYR A 261 -0.12 2.36 -14.34
N ARG A 262 0.28 2.17 -15.60
CA ARG A 262 0.90 3.21 -16.43
C ARG A 262 -0.01 4.43 -16.60
N ALA A 263 -1.28 4.21 -16.95
CA ALA A 263 -2.26 5.28 -17.10
C ALA A 263 -2.49 6.02 -15.77
N LEU A 264 -2.65 5.28 -14.67
CA LEU A 264 -2.85 5.87 -13.35
C LEU A 264 -1.64 6.68 -12.88
N ARG A 265 -0.42 6.17 -13.12
CA ARG A 265 0.85 6.86 -12.83
C ARG A 265 0.96 8.19 -13.57
N SER A 266 0.45 8.26 -14.81
CA SER A 266 0.44 9.50 -15.60
C SER A 266 -0.65 10.48 -15.14
N LEU A 267 -1.84 9.98 -14.81
CA LEU A 267 -2.99 10.81 -14.43
C LEU A 267 -2.91 11.35 -13.01
N ASN A 268 -2.44 10.54 -12.06
CA ASN A 268 -2.46 10.88 -10.65
C ASN A 268 -1.20 10.34 -9.93
N PRO A 269 -0.01 10.86 -10.26
CA PRO A 269 1.22 10.46 -9.58
C PRO A 269 1.10 10.76 -8.08
N SER A 270 1.43 9.77 -7.25
CA SER A 270 1.24 9.83 -5.80
C SER A 270 2.49 9.41 -5.04
N PRO A 271 2.60 9.72 -3.73
CA PRO A 271 3.71 9.27 -2.88
C PRO A 271 3.77 7.74 -2.73
N TYR A 272 2.65 7.05 -2.92
CA TYR A 272 2.59 5.58 -2.88
C TYR A 272 1.90 5.04 -4.13
N MET A 273 2.71 4.76 -5.15
CA MET A 273 2.28 4.01 -6.32
C MET A 273 2.63 2.54 -6.12
N TYR A 274 1.68 1.64 -6.31
CA TYR A 274 1.93 0.21 -6.19
C TYR A 274 1.21 -0.60 -7.26
N TYR A 275 1.91 -1.62 -7.73
CA TYR A 275 1.42 -2.67 -8.59
C TYR A 275 1.81 -4.01 -7.98
N TYR A 276 0.83 -4.86 -7.69
CA TYR A 276 1.07 -6.25 -7.29
C TYR A 276 0.39 -7.18 -8.29
N ASN A 277 1.12 -8.21 -8.72
CA ASN A 277 0.59 -9.34 -9.48
C ASN A 277 0.60 -10.58 -8.57
N PHE A 278 -0.56 -10.99 -8.08
CA PHE A 278 -0.72 -12.15 -7.21
C PHE A 278 -1.09 -13.38 -8.05
N GLY A 279 -0.08 -14.03 -8.63
CA GLY A 279 -0.25 -15.27 -9.39
C GLY A 279 -1.02 -15.15 -10.71
N GLY A 280 -1.31 -13.93 -11.18
CA GLY A 280 -2.25 -13.68 -12.27
C GLY A 280 -3.73 -13.88 -11.90
N GLU A 281 -4.03 -14.34 -10.69
CA GLU A 281 -5.40 -14.55 -10.19
C GLU A 281 -6.11 -13.23 -9.95
N PHE A 282 -5.37 -12.27 -9.39
CA PHE A 282 -5.80 -10.88 -9.29
C PHE A 282 -4.60 -9.94 -9.23
N HIS A 283 -4.87 -8.67 -9.48
CA HIS A 283 -3.88 -7.60 -9.47
C HIS A 283 -4.36 -6.44 -8.62
N VAL A 284 -3.42 -5.79 -7.94
CA VAL A 284 -3.68 -4.57 -7.17
C VAL A 284 -2.91 -3.44 -7.82
N VAL A 285 -3.62 -2.37 -8.20
CA VAL A 285 -3.06 -1.21 -8.89
C VAL A 285 -3.51 0.05 -8.16
N GLY A 286 -2.60 0.77 -7.51
CA GLY A 286 -2.98 1.92 -6.69
C GLY A 286 -2.02 3.10 -6.76
N ALA A 287 -2.58 4.27 -6.46
CA ALA A 287 -1.93 5.56 -6.36
C ALA A 287 -2.40 6.26 -5.10
N SER A 288 -1.96 5.77 -3.95
CA SER A 288 -2.44 6.26 -2.66
C SER A 288 -1.73 7.57 -2.27
N PRO A 289 -2.49 8.61 -1.90
CA PRO A 289 -1.94 9.85 -1.38
C PRO A 289 -1.53 9.74 0.10
N GLU A 290 -1.98 8.70 0.82
CA GLU A 290 -1.97 8.68 2.28
C GLU A 290 -1.22 7.46 2.82
N ILE A 291 -0.34 7.73 3.78
CA ILE A 291 0.38 6.72 4.54
C ILE A 291 -0.50 6.21 5.68
N LEU A 292 -0.54 4.89 5.88
CA LEU A 292 -1.08 4.34 7.12
C LEU A 292 -0.05 4.53 8.23
N VAL A 293 1.14 3.96 8.02
CA VAL A 293 2.24 4.03 8.98
C VAL A 293 3.56 3.75 8.28
N ARG A 294 4.60 4.46 8.72
CA ARG A 294 6.00 4.13 8.42
C ARG A 294 6.74 3.92 9.72
N GLN A 295 7.59 2.91 9.72
CA GLN A 295 8.59 2.74 10.76
C GLN A 295 9.96 2.54 10.11
N GLU A 296 10.92 3.33 10.57
CA GLU A 296 12.27 3.34 10.03
C GLU A 296 13.30 3.53 11.15
N LYS A 297 14.55 3.16 10.87
CA LYS A 297 15.66 3.45 11.77
C LYS A 297 16.24 4.83 11.43
N ARG A 298 16.35 5.71 12.43
CA ARG A 298 17.05 7.01 12.34
C ARG A 298 18.15 7.04 13.40
N GLY A 299 19.41 6.96 12.97
CA GLY A 299 20.52 6.73 13.89
C GLY A 299 20.37 5.36 14.57
N ASP A 300 20.36 5.32 15.89
CA ASP A 300 20.12 4.11 16.69
C ASP A 300 18.66 3.92 17.12
N GLU A 301 17.78 4.86 16.75
CA GLU A 301 16.39 4.86 17.19
C GLU A 301 15.46 4.31 16.10
N ARG A 302 14.42 3.59 16.52
CA ARG A 302 13.31 3.19 15.65
C ARG A 302 12.19 4.21 15.80
N ILE A 303 11.89 4.93 14.73
CA ILE A 303 10.88 5.96 14.69
C ILE A 303 9.66 5.43 13.96
N VAL A 304 8.48 5.59 14.55
CA VAL A 304 7.19 5.38 13.89
C VAL A 304 6.61 6.74 13.51
N THR A 305 6.03 6.83 12.31
CA THR A 305 5.44 8.04 11.75
C THR A 305 4.08 7.72 11.16
N ILE A 306 3.09 8.51 11.54
CA ILE A 306 1.79 8.61 10.87
C ILE A 306 1.70 10.04 10.32
N ARG A 307 1.20 10.21 9.09
CA ARG A 307 1.06 11.53 8.47
C ARG A 307 -0.38 11.70 7.99
N PRO A 308 -1.29 12.19 8.84
CA PRO A 308 -2.66 12.46 8.42
C PRO A 308 -2.71 13.55 7.36
N LEU A 309 -3.65 13.39 6.44
CA LEU A 309 -4.00 14.38 5.42
C LEU A 309 -5.47 14.79 5.63
N ALA A 310 -5.72 16.09 5.70
CA ALA A 310 -7.07 16.64 5.63
C ALA A 310 -7.07 18.00 4.94
N GLY A 311 -8.27 18.48 4.62
CA GLY A 311 -8.44 19.71 3.86
C GLY A 311 -7.98 19.57 2.42
N THR A 312 -8.80 20.03 1.49
CA THR A 312 -8.45 19.98 0.06
C THR A 312 -8.80 21.29 -0.60
N ARG A 313 -7.85 21.84 -1.36
CA ARG A 313 -8.12 22.86 -2.37
C ARG A 313 -7.55 22.44 -3.72
N PRO A 314 -8.19 22.81 -4.83
CA PRO A 314 -7.57 22.67 -6.14
C PRO A 314 -6.29 23.51 -6.20
N ARG A 315 -5.36 23.14 -7.08
CA ARG A 315 -4.22 23.98 -7.40
C ARG A 315 -4.68 25.24 -8.13
N GLY A 316 -4.03 26.37 -7.83
CA GLY A 316 -4.26 27.62 -8.54
C GLY A 316 -3.69 27.59 -9.96
N ASN A 317 -4.36 28.27 -10.88
CA ASN A 317 -3.89 28.41 -12.26
C ASN A 317 -2.65 29.33 -12.38
N THR A 318 -2.33 30.09 -11.32
CA THR A 318 -1.11 30.90 -11.19
C THR A 318 -0.47 30.68 -9.82
N PRO A 319 0.85 30.91 -9.66
CA PRO A 319 1.52 30.78 -8.36
C PRO A 319 0.90 31.64 -7.25
N GLU A 320 0.43 32.84 -7.58
CA GLU A 320 -0.19 33.77 -6.65
C GLU A 320 -1.53 33.22 -6.16
N ARG A 321 -2.41 32.80 -7.08
CA ARG A 321 -3.71 32.21 -6.72
C ARG A 321 -3.53 30.89 -5.97
N ASP A 322 -2.51 30.12 -6.30
CA ASP A 322 -2.18 28.87 -5.61
C ASP A 322 -1.78 29.10 -4.15
N ALA A 323 -1.03 30.19 -3.89
CA ALA A 323 -0.65 30.62 -2.54
C ALA A 323 -1.83 31.22 -1.76
N GLU A 324 -2.71 31.97 -2.43
CA GLU A 324 -3.97 32.44 -1.84
C GLU A 324 -4.84 31.26 -1.40
N LEU A 325 -5.06 30.27 -2.28
CA LEU A 325 -5.83 29.06 -1.95
C LEU A 325 -5.22 28.27 -0.79
N ALA A 326 -3.89 28.23 -0.70
CA ALA A 326 -3.19 27.60 0.42
C ALA A 326 -3.45 28.37 1.74
N THR A 327 -3.44 29.70 1.68
CA THR A 327 -3.72 30.57 2.82
C THR A 327 -5.20 30.51 3.23
N GLU A 328 -6.12 30.46 2.27
CA GLU A 328 -7.55 30.22 2.49
C GLU A 328 -7.77 28.88 3.21
N LEU A 329 -7.10 27.81 2.76
CA LEU A 329 -7.22 26.49 3.36
C LEU A 329 -6.71 26.46 4.82
N LEU A 330 -5.56 27.07 5.10
CA LEU A 330 -4.99 27.13 6.46
C LEU A 330 -5.80 28.02 7.42
N ASN A 331 -6.60 28.93 6.89
CA ASN A 331 -7.45 29.81 7.69
C ASN A 331 -8.91 29.34 7.75
N ASP A 332 -9.26 28.22 7.10
CA ASP A 332 -10.59 27.63 7.19
C ASP A 332 -10.76 26.93 8.55
N PRO A 333 -11.59 27.45 9.47
CA PRO A 333 -11.70 26.91 10.82
C PRO A 333 -12.29 25.50 10.83
N LYS A 334 -13.07 25.11 9.81
CA LYS A 334 -13.63 23.75 9.70
C LYS A 334 -12.52 22.75 9.36
N GLU A 335 -11.76 23.05 8.32
CA GLU A 335 -10.68 22.17 7.83
C GLU A 335 -9.55 22.02 8.86
N VAL A 336 -9.19 23.10 9.55
CA VAL A 336 -8.19 23.06 10.64
C VAL A 336 -8.70 22.24 11.82
N ALA A 337 -9.97 22.37 12.21
CA ALA A 337 -10.53 21.60 13.32
C ALA A 337 -10.55 20.09 13.00
N GLU A 338 -10.96 19.71 11.79
CA GLU A 338 -10.93 18.32 11.33
C GLU A 338 -9.49 17.78 11.32
N HIS A 339 -8.53 18.55 10.81
CA HIS A 339 -7.13 18.12 10.79
C HIS A 339 -6.53 17.95 12.20
N VAL A 340 -6.86 18.85 13.14
CA VAL A 340 -6.42 18.73 14.54
C VAL A 340 -6.96 17.45 15.18
N MET A 341 -8.22 17.09 14.92
CA MET A 341 -8.79 15.83 15.39
C MET A 341 -8.00 14.61 14.87
N LEU A 342 -7.60 14.61 13.59
CA LEU A 342 -6.80 13.54 13.01
C LEU A 342 -5.39 13.46 13.62
N ILE A 343 -4.78 14.61 13.93
CA ILE A 343 -3.51 14.65 14.66
C ILE A 343 -3.66 13.98 16.03
N ASP A 344 -4.74 14.28 16.75
CA ASP A 344 -4.97 13.70 18.08
C ASP A 344 -5.23 12.20 18.04
N LEU A 345 -5.94 11.71 17.01
CA LEU A 345 -6.08 10.28 16.77
C LEU A 345 -4.71 9.62 16.49
N ALA A 346 -3.90 10.22 15.61
CA ALA A 346 -2.56 9.72 15.30
C ALA A 346 -1.64 9.75 16.54
N ARG A 347 -1.76 10.76 17.41
CA ARG A 347 -1.05 10.83 18.69
C ARG A 347 -1.49 9.72 19.64
N ASN A 348 -2.77 9.39 19.68
CA ASN A 348 -3.28 8.26 20.47
C ASN A 348 -2.70 6.93 19.97
N ASP A 349 -2.73 6.71 18.65
CA ASP A 349 -2.24 5.48 18.02
C ASP A 349 -0.72 5.32 18.25
N VAL A 350 0.08 6.36 17.98
CA VAL A 350 1.53 6.35 18.23
C VAL A 350 1.85 6.25 19.73
N GLY A 351 1.10 6.95 20.60
CA GLY A 351 1.33 6.98 22.04
C GLY A 351 1.22 5.61 22.71
N ARG A 352 0.42 4.69 22.16
CA ARG A 352 0.29 3.31 22.67
C ARG A 352 1.60 2.51 22.55
N ILE A 353 2.39 2.78 21.51
CA ILE A 353 3.59 2.01 21.14
C ILE A 353 4.91 2.78 21.28
N ALA A 354 4.84 4.09 21.50
CA ALA A 354 6.01 4.95 21.67
C ALA A 354 6.49 5.07 23.13
N GLN A 355 7.77 5.40 23.31
CA GLN A 355 8.35 5.72 24.61
C GLN A 355 7.69 6.96 25.19
N THR A 356 7.45 6.97 26.50
CA THR A 356 6.83 8.09 27.21
C THR A 356 7.58 9.39 26.92
N GLY A 357 6.83 10.44 26.53
CA GLY A 357 7.39 11.76 26.22
C GLY A 357 8.07 11.88 24.86
N SER A 358 8.13 10.82 24.04
CA SER A 358 8.77 10.88 22.71
C SER A 358 7.84 11.26 21.57
N VAL A 359 6.53 11.29 21.79
CA VAL A 359 5.54 11.60 20.74
C VAL A 359 5.56 13.10 20.44
N VAL A 360 5.90 13.44 19.20
CA VAL A 360 6.00 14.81 18.71
C VAL A 360 5.20 15.00 17.44
N VAL A 361 4.63 16.19 17.28
CA VAL A 361 3.99 16.61 16.02
C VAL A 361 5.00 17.48 15.27
N THR A 362 5.43 17.02 14.11
CA THR A 362 6.31 17.72 13.17
C THR A 362 5.51 18.12 11.92
N ASP A 363 6.05 19.01 11.09
CA ASP A 363 5.38 19.51 9.87
C ASP A 363 3.93 20.01 10.13
N LYS A 364 3.67 20.60 11.31
CA LYS A 364 2.30 20.90 11.79
C LYS A 364 1.60 21.92 10.89
N LEU A 365 0.41 21.55 10.40
CA LEU A 365 -0.43 22.40 9.53
C LEU A 365 0.35 22.93 8.31
N ALA A 366 1.19 22.09 7.73
CA ALA A 366 1.93 22.41 6.52
C ALA A 366 1.06 22.18 5.28
N ILE A 367 1.35 22.90 4.20
CA ILE A 367 0.70 22.67 2.90
C ILE A 367 1.57 21.75 2.05
N GLU A 368 0.98 20.64 1.62
CA GLU A 368 1.59 19.72 0.66
C GLU A 368 0.87 19.81 -0.68
N LYS A 369 1.65 20.06 -1.74
CA LYS A 369 1.13 20.30 -3.09
C LYS A 369 1.28 19.05 -3.95
N TYR A 370 0.17 18.62 -4.54
CA TYR A 370 0.09 17.56 -5.54
C TYR A 370 -0.19 18.17 -6.92
N SER A 371 -0.28 17.34 -7.96
CA SER A 371 -0.48 17.80 -9.34
C SER A 371 -1.76 18.62 -9.52
N HIS A 372 -2.86 18.23 -8.88
CA HIS A 372 -4.18 18.85 -9.07
C HIS A 372 -4.79 19.45 -7.81
N VAL A 373 -4.29 19.06 -6.63
CA VAL A 373 -4.80 19.51 -5.33
C VAL A 373 -3.67 19.84 -4.37
N GLN A 374 -3.99 20.52 -3.28
CA GLN A 374 -3.12 20.70 -2.13
C GLN A 374 -3.87 20.37 -0.83
N HIS A 375 -3.14 19.84 0.14
CA HIS A 375 -3.69 19.34 1.42
C HIS A 375 -2.98 19.96 2.62
N ILE A 376 -3.70 20.04 3.74
CA ILE A 376 -3.10 20.26 5.06
C ILE A 376 -2.49 18.94 5.51
N VAL A 377 -1.23 18.96 5.92
CA VAL A 377 -0.51 17.79 6.41
C VAL A 377 0.12 18.09 7.77
N SER A 378 0.23 17.04 8.57
CA SER A 378 1.00 17.02 9.81
C SER A 378 1.65 15.65 9.94
N SER A 379 2.83 15.57 10.55
CA SER A 379 3.49 14.30 10.85
C SER A 379 3.46 14.07 12.36
N VAL A 380 3.01 12.90 12.80
CA VAL A 380 3.10 12.47 14.21
C VAL A 380 4.16 11.40 14.30
N GLU A 381 5.25 11.70 15.01
CA GLU A 381 6.40 10.81 15.16
C GLU A 381 6.55 10.37 16.62
N GLY A 382 7.03 9.15 16.85
CA GLY A 382 7.35 8.64 18.17
C GLY A 382 8.51 7.64 18.14
N LYS A 383 9.32 7.61 19.19
CA LYS A 383 10.37 6.60 19.37
C LYS A 383 9.73 5.32 19.87
N LEU A 384 9.86 4.20 19.15
CA LEU A 384 9.23 2.96 19.56
C LEU A 384 9.80 2.43 20.89
N LYS A 385 8.93 1.80 21.70
CA LYS A 385 9.38 1.07 22.90
C LYS A 385 10.34 -0.06 22.50
N PRO A 386 11.34 -0.39 23.34
CA PRO A 386 12.17 -1.58 23.13
C PRO A 386 11.30 -2.83 22.98
N GLY A 387 11.66 -3.75 22.07
CA GLY A 387 10.92 -4.99 21.84
C GLY A 387 9.66 -4.87 20.97
N THR A 388 9.17 -3.66 20.67
CA THR A 388 8.02 -3.47 19.77
C THR A 388 8.29 -4.05 18.38
N THR A 389 7.33 -4.79 17.85
CA THR A 389 7.37 -5.44 16.53
C THR A 389 6.57 -4.67 15.49
N ASN A 390 6.72 -5.01 14.21
CA ASN A 390 5.91 -4.41 13.14
C ASN A 390 4.42 -4.72 13.28
N PHE A 391 4.09 -5.85 13.90
CA PHE A 391 2.70 -6.24 14.13
C PHE A 391 2.09 -5.51 15.33
N ASP A 392 2.89 -5.12 16.33
CA ASP A 392 2.43 -4.19 17.37
C ASP A 392 2.11 -2.82 16.77
N VAL A 393 2.97 -2.33 15.86
CA VAL A 393 2.76 -1.08 15.12
C VAL A 393 1.48 -1.16 14.27
N LEU A 394 1.31 -2.24 13.51
CA LEU A 394 0.12 -2.46 12.70
C LEU A 394 -1.15 -2.52 13.57
N ARG A 395 -1.16 -3.32 14.65
CA ARG A 395 -2.31 -3.41 15.57
C ARG A 395 -2.70 -2.07 16.19
N ALA A 396 -1.74 -1.21 16.49
CA ALA A 396 -2.02 0.10 17.05
C ALA A 396 -2.63 1.07 16.03
N THR A 397 -2.21 0.99 14.76
CA THR A 397 -2.51 1.99 13.73
C THR A 397 -3.64 1.58 12.78
N PHE A 398 -3.94 0.29 12.68
CA PHE A 398 -4.86 -0.27 11.69
C PHE A 398 -6.32 -0.38 12.19
N PRO A 399 -7.33 -0.16 11.32
CA PRO A 399 -7.25 0.57 10.06
C PRO A 399 -7.12 2.08 10.35
N ALA A 400 -6.89 2.85 9.29
CA ALA A 400 -6.83 4.30 9.40
C ALA A 400 -8.17 4.89 9.88
N GLY A 401 -8.09 5.90 10.76
CA GLY A 401 -9.27 6.65 11.21
C GLY A 401 -10.01 7.33 10.05
N THR A 402 -9.25 7.84 9.08
CA THR A 402 -9.75 8.47 7.85
C THR A 402 -10.58 7.53 6.98
N LEU A 403 -10.49 6.21 7.19
CA LEU A 403 -11.24 5.19 6.47
C LEU A 403 -12.20 4.39 7.34
N SER A 404 -12.36 4.75 8.62
CA SER A 404 -13.30 4.10 9.54
C SER A 404 -14.22 5.14 10.16
N GLY A 405 -13.74 5.87 11.15
CA GLY A 405 -14.46 6.93 11.83
C GLY A 405 -13.98 7.13 13.26
N ALA A 406 -14.74 7.89 14.03
CA ALA A 406 -14.43 8.24 15.41
C ALA A 406 -15.70 8.17 16.29
N PRO A 407 -15.73 7.36 17.37
CA PRO A 407 -14.72 6.38 17.79
C PRO A 407 -14.53 5.20 16.81
N LYS A 408 -13.27 4.78 16.60
CA LYS A 408 -12.86 3.81 15.56
C LYS A 408 -13.69 2.52 15.57
N VAL A 409 -13.78 1.84 16.71
CA VAL A 409 -14.46 0.53 16.81
C VAL A 409 -15.96 0.64 16.52
N ARG A 410 -16.65 1.65 17.08
CA ARG A 410 -18.10 1.83 16.86
C ARG A 410 -18.41 2.18 15.40
N ALA A 411 -17.58 3.03 14.79
CA ALA A 411 -17.72 3.37 13.38
C ALA A 411 -17.61 2.12 12.49
N MET A 412 -16.71 1.18 12.79
CA MET A 412 -16.57 -0.06 12.03
C MET A 412 -17.76 -1.02 12.20
N GLU A 413 -18.33 -1.12 13.40
CA GLU A 413 -19.58 -1.89 13.61
C GLU A 413 -20.71 -1.33 12.72
N ILE A 414 -20.82 -0.01 12.62
CA ILE A 414 -21.83 0.65 11.79
C ILE A 414 -21.51 0.50 10.30
N ILE A 415 -20.24 0.51 9.89
CA ILE A 415 -19.86 0.18 8.51
C ILE A 415 -20.34 -1.22 8.13
N ASP A 416 -20.16 -2.22 9.00
CA ASP A 416 -20.65 -3.60 8.78
C ASP A 416 -22.18 -3.65 8.62
N GLU A 417 -22.93 -2.74 9.25
CA GLU A 417 -24.38 -2.63 9.11
C GLU A 417 -24.83 -1.90 7.82
N LEU A 418 -24.04 -0.92 7.37
CA LEU A 418 -24.43 0.01 6.31
C LEU A 418 -23.96 -0.43 4.92
N GLU A 419 -22.83 -1.13 4.83
CA GLU A 419 -22.27 -1.58 3.56
C GLU A 419 -22.78 -2.99 3.19
N PRO A 420 -23.20 -3.23 1.94
CA PRO A 420 -23.82 -4.49 1.54
C PRO A 420 -22.82 -5.65 1.39
N VAL A 421 -21.53 -5.34 1.28
CA VAL A 421 -20.45 -6.27 0.97
C VAL A 421 -19.20 -5.90 1.73
N LYS A 422 -18.36 -6.91 1.94
CA LYS A 422 -17.06 -6.78 2.59
C LYS A 422 -16.17 -5.81 1.80
N ARG A 423 -15.37 -5.01 2.51
CA ARG A 423 -14.43 -4.06 1.88
C ARG A 423 -13.25 -4.75 1.20
N GLY A 424 -12.79 -5.87 1.74
CA GLY A 424 -11.64 -6.59 1.22
C GLY A 424 -10.41 -5.71 1.28
N LEU A 425 -9.83 -5.36 0.13
CA LEU A 425 -8.63 -4.51 0.09
C LEU A 425 -8.91 -3.05 0.51
N TYR A 426 -10.09 -2.51 0.21
CA TYR A 426 -10.36 -1.07 0.35
C TYR A 426 -10.29 -0.59 1.80
N GLY A 427 -9.48 0.45 2.06
CA GLY A 427 -9.26 0.96 3.41
C GLY A 427 -8.32 0.10 4.27
N GLY A 428 -7.79 -0.98 3.70
CA GLY A 428 -6.66 -1.71 4.24
C GLY A 428 -5.32 -1.00 3.99
N ALA A 429 -4.25 -1.77 3.85
CA ALA A 429 -2.90 -1.27 3.68
C ALA A 429 -2.07 -2.07 2.67
N CYS A 430 -1.28 -1.37 1.85
CA CYS A 430 -0.37 -1.95 0.86
C CYS A 430 1.05 -1.47 1.11
N GLY A 431 2.05 -2.36 0.98
CA GLY A 431 3.45 -1.99 1.12
C GLY A 431 4.33 -3.17 1.50
N TYR A 432 5.28 -2.94 2.41
CA TYR A 432 6.25 -3.97 2.82
C TYR A 432 6.60 -3.94 4.31
N LEU A 433 7.09 -5.09 4.76
CA LEU A 433 7.76 -5.35 6.04
C LEU A 433 9.15 -5.91 5.72
N SER A 434 10.19 -5.12 5.98
CA SER A 434 11.58 -5.48 5.70
C SER A 434 12.08 -6.55 6.66
N PHE A 435 12.96 -7.40 6.16
CA PHE A 435 13.79 -8.32 6.94
C PHE A 435 14.60 -7.64 8.05
N THR A 436 14.94 -6.37 7.88
CA THR A 436 15.71 -5.56 8.84
C THR A 436 14.82 -4.83 9.86
N GLY A 437 13.50 -4.99 9.75
CA GLY A 437 12.52 -4.47 10.69
C GLY A 437 11.77 -3.25 10.16
N GLU A 438 12.29 -2.47 9.22
CA GLU A 438 11.57 -1.32 8.64
C GLU A 438 10.23 -1.73 8.02
N MET A 439 9.23 -0.86 8.09
CA MET A 439 7.95 -1.05 7.41
C MET A 439 7.42 0.25 6.83
N ASP A 440 6.72 0.16 5.71
CA ASP A 440 6.14 1.31 5.02
C ASP A 440 4.84 0.85 4.35
N LEU A 441 3.72 1.32 4.89
CA LEU A 441 2.39 0.89 4.49
C LEU A 441 1.55 2.12 4.11
N ALA A 442 1.05 2.11 2.88
CA ALA A 442 0.09 3.09 2.39
C ALA A 442 -1.34 2.60 2.61
N ILE A 443 -2.29 3.51 2.84
CA ILE A 443 -3.70 3.13 2.89
C ILE A 443 -4.15 2.69 1.49
N ALA A 444 -4.91 1.61 1.41
CA ALA A 444 -5.46 1.09 0.16
C ALA A 444 -6.68 1.88 -0.33
N ILE A 445 -6.41 3.12 -0.79
CA ILE A 445 -7.36 4.03 -1.45
C ILE A 445 -6.85 4.42 -2.84
N ARG A 446 -7.73 4.97 -3.69
CA ARG A 446 -7.41 5.26 -5.10
C ARG A 446 -6.76 4.05 -5.79
N THR A 447 -7.36 2.90 -5.51
CA THR A 447 -6.84 1.57 -5.87
C THR A 447 -7.87 0.82 -6.68
N GLY A 448 -7.40 0.22 -7.78
CA GLY A 448 -8.12 -0.74 -8.59
C GLY A 448 -7.70 -2.16 -8.23
N LEU A 449 -8.68 -3.01 -7.99
CA LEU A 449 -8.51 -4.45 -7.88
C LEU A 449 -8.99 -5.09 -9.18
N ILE A 450 -8.11 -5.79 -9.89
CA ILE A 450 -8.48 -6.52 -11.11
C ILE A 450 -8.62 -7.99 -10.77
N HIS A 451 -9.82 -8.54 -10.88
CA HIS A 451 -10.12 -9.93 -10.57
C HIS A 451 -11.28 -10.44 -11.44
N LYS A 452 -11.20 -11.69 -11.92
CA LYS A 452 -12.24 -12.35 -12.73
C LYS A 452 -12.77 -11.49 -13.91
N GLY A 453 -11.88 -10.76 -14.58
CA GLY A 453 -12.22 -9.93 -15.75
C GLY A 453 -12.93 -8.61 -15.43
N ASN A 454 -12.95 -8.20 -14.17
CA ASN A 454 -13.50 -6.93 -13.71
C ASN A 454 -12.43 -6.11 -12.99
N LEU A 455 -12.54 -4.79 -13.13
CA LEU A 455 -11.89 -3.79 -12.29
C LEU A 455 -12.90 -3.34 -11.22
N TYR A 456 -12.53 -3.54 -9.96
CA TYR A 456 -13.27 -3.06 -8.80
C TYR A 456 -12.58 -1.80 -8.26
N VAL A 457 -13.34 -0.73 -8.09
CA VAL A 457 -12.87 0.54 -7.53
C VAL A 457 -13.81 0.94 -6.40
N GLN A 458 -13.30 1.03 -5.19
CA GLN A 458 -14.09 1.39 -4.01
C GLN A 458 -13.67 2.76 -3.48
N ALA A 459 -14.65 3.52 -3.00
CA ALA A 459 -14.47 4.83 -2.39
C ALA A 459 -15.52 5.07 -1.30
N ALA A 460 -15.19 5.88 -0.31
CA ALA A 460 -16.04 6.26 0.80
C ALA A 460 -16.01 7.76 1.05
N ALA A 461 -17.07 8.25 1.69
CA ALA A 461 -17.22 9.63 2.12
C ALA A 461 -17.49 9.69 3.63
N GLY A 462 -16.94 10.74 4.25
CA GLY A 462 -16.98 10.91 5.69
C GLY A 462 -18.29 11.55 6.10
N VAL A 463 -19.17 10.77 6.73
CA VAL A 463 -20.48 11.26 7.18
C VAL A 463 -20.32 11.90 8.56
N VAL A 464 -20.74 13.16 8.64
CA VAL A 464 -20.84 13.98 9.85
C VAL A 464 -22.28 14.52 10.00
N ALA A 465 -22.57 15.21 11.10
CA ALA A 465 -23.93 15.68 11.42
C ALA A 465 -24.53 16.61 10.36
N ASP A 466 -23.71 17.43 9.70
CA ASP A 466 -24.09 18.38 8.65
C ASP A 466 -24.01 17.79 7.23
N SER A 467 -23.58 16.53 7.06
CA SER A 467 -23.45 15.89 5.74
C SER A 467 -24.75 15.89 4.94
N VAL A 468 -24.63 16.11 3.63
CA VAL A 468 -25.73 16.08 2.66
C VAL A 468 -25.63 14.78 1.87
N PRO A 469 -26.59 13.84 1.99
CA PRO A 469 -26.47 12.51 1.38
C PRO A 469 -26.06 12.50 -0.10
N GLU A 470 -26.66 13.38 -0.90
CA GLU A 470 -26.36 13.49 -2.33
C GLU A 470 -24.91 13.93 -2.59
N SER A 471 -24.40 14.87 -1.79
CA SER A 471 -23.03 15.35 -1.86
C SER A 471 -22.04 14.24 -1.48
N GLU A 472 -22.33 13.47 -0.43
CA GLU A 472 -21.48 12.34 -0.03
C GLU A 472 -21.41 11.25 -1.10
N TRP A 473 -22.55 10.96 -1.74
CA TRP A 473 -22.57 10.02 -2.87
C TRP A 473 -21.72 10.54 -4.04
N GLN A 474 -21.89 11.81 -4.41
CA GLN A 474 -21.11 12.42 -5.49
C GLN A 474 -19.60 12.44 -5.17
N GLU A 475 -19.22 12.63 -3.92
CA GLU A 475 -17.83 12.57 -3.48
C GLU A 475 -17.21 11.20 -3.72
N THR A 476 -17.92 10.11 -3.41
CA THR A 476 -17.41 8.75 -3.68
C THR A 476 -17.23 8.49 -5.17
N GLU A 477 -18.14 8.95 -6.03
CA GLU A 477 -18.00 8.88 -7.49
C GLU A 477 -16.75 9.64 -7.96
N ASN A 478 -16.54 10.86 -7.45
CA ASN A 478 -15.37 11.69 -7.76
C ASN A 478 -14.07 11.02 -7.27
N LYS A 479 -14.11 10.35 -6.12
CA LYS A 479 -12.98 9.60 -5.56
C LYS A 479 -12.63 8.36 -6.41
N ALA A 480 -13.62 7.65 -6.94
CA ALA A 480 -13.40 6.51 -7.83
C ALA A 480 -12.95 6.93 -9.25
N ARG A 481 -13.31 8.15 -9.69
CA ARG A 481 -13.12 8.63 -11.07
C ARG A 481 -11.70 8.53 -11.60
N ALA A 482 -10.68 8.78 -10.76
CA ALA A 482 -9.28 8.76 -11.21
C ALA A 482 -8.86 7.39 -11.74
N VAL A 483 -9.21 6.31 -11.02
CA VAL A 483 -8.90 4.93 -11.43
C VAL A 483 -9.74 4.51 -12.63
N LEU A 484 -11.03 4.87 -12.63
CA LEU A 484 -11.92 4.57 -13.76
C LEU A 484 -11.49 5.28 -15.05
N ARG A 485 -11.04 6.54 -14.96
CA ARG A 485 -10.51 7.31 -16.09
C ARG A 485 -9.21 6.70 -16.61
N ALA A 486 -8.35 6.19 -15.74
CA ALA A 486 -7.17 5.45 -16.15
C ALA A 486 -7.56 4.19 -16.94
N ALA A 487 -8.59 3.46 -16.50
CA ALA A 487 -9.10 2.30 -17.21
C ALA A 487 -9.74 2.67 -18.57
N GLU A 488 -10.45 3.79 -18.64
CA GLU A 488 -10.99 4.34 -19.90
C GLU A 488 -9.87 4.70 -20.87
N GLN A 489 -8.81 5.38 -20.42
CA GLN A 489 -7.64 5.67 -21.27
C GLN A 489 -6.98 4.41 -21.81
N VAL A 490 -6.91 3.33 -21.02
CA VAL A 490 -6.38 2.05 -21.51
C VAL A 490 -7.28 1.49 -22.61
N GLN A 491 -8.61 1.56 -22.45
CA GLN A 491 -9.57 1.07 -23.45
C GLN A 491 -9.63 1.94 -24.71
N ASP A 492 -9.43 3.25 -24.57
CA ASP A 492 -9.34 4.18 -25.70
C ASP A 492 -8.01 4.03 -26.45
N GLY A 493 -7.03 3.32 -25.87
CA GLY A 493 -5.66 3.20 -26.37
C GLY A 493 -4.74 4.26 -25.75
N LEU A 494 -3.53 3.85 -25.38
CA LEU A 494 -2.53 4.75 -24.79
C LEU A 494 -1.66 5.45 -25.83
N ASP A 495 -1.66 4.94 -27.06
CA ASP A 495 -1.04 5.62 -28.20
C ASP A 495 -2.16 6.43 -28.86
N SER A 496 -2.20 7.74 -28.59
CA SER A 496 -3.19 8.63 -29.21
C SER A 496 -3.08 8.57 -30.74
N ASP A 497 -4.24 8.49 -31.42
CA ASP A 497 -4.35 8.46 -32.88
C ASP A 497 -3.45 9.52 -33.53
N PHE A 498 -2.40 9.06 -34.21
CA PHE A 498 -1.75 9.80 -35.29
C PHE A 498 -2.40 9.42 -36.62
#